data_AF-A0A5D2JJT8-F1
#
_entry.id   AF-A0A5D2JJT8-F1
#
_cell.length_a   1.000
_cell.length_b   1.000
_cell.length_c   1.000
_cell.angle_alpha   90.00
_cell.angle_beta   90.00
_cell.angle_gamma   90.00
#
_symmetry.space_group_name_H-M   'P 1'
#
loop_
_entity.id
_entity.type
_entity.pdbx_description
1 polymer ?
#
loop_
_entity_poly.entity_id
_entity_poly.type
_entity_poly.pdbx_seq_one_letter_code
_entity_poly.pdbx_strand_id
1 'polypeptide(L)'
;MARFWVNFIDGKCSSAIRKVAFSPEEEREKAVEEACECLKTLESALNGKKFFGGDTIGMVDIVALFIAFWLRPFQEIKGLELLSSEKFPNLFKWTDDFVSCSIVTELLPPRDKLVAHIKAHLSK
;
A
#
# COMPACT_ATOMS: atom_id res chain seq x y z
N MET A 1 -20.61 -1.18 3.86
CA MET A 1 -19.53 -1.24 2.84
C MET A 1 -18.12 -1.19 3.43
N ALA A 2 -17.79 -0.26 4.35
CA ALA A 2 -16.43 -0.16 4.92
C ALA A 2 -15.86 -1.47 5.51
N ARG A 3 -16.65 -2.24 6.28
CA ARG A 3 -16.22 -3.52 6.86
C ARG A 3 -15.75 -4.55 5.84
N PHE A 4 -16.38 -4.58 4.66
CA PHE A 4 -15.96 -5.47 3.57
C PHE A 4 -14.55 -5.10 3.10
N TRP A 5 -14.30 -3.80 2.85
CA TRP A 5 -13.00 -3.32 2.39
C TRP A 5 -11.91 -3.51 3.44
N VAL A 6 -12.21 -3.28 4.72
CA VAL A 6 -11.29 -3.58 5.82
C VAL A 6 -10.88 -5.05 5.80
N ASN A 7 -11.85 -5.98 5.74
CA ASN A 7 -11.55 -7.41 5.69
C ASN A 7 -10.78 -7.81 4.41
N PHE A 8 -11.11 -7.20 3.28
CA PHE A 8 -10.41 -7.43 2.01
C PHE A 8 -8.94 -6.98 2.10
N ILE A 9 -8.70 -5.82 2.69
CA ILE A 9 -7.36 -5.25 2.83
C ILE A 9 -6.52 -6.07 3.82
N ASP A 10 -7.02 -6.31 5.03
CA ASP A 10 -6.28 -7.04 6.07
C ASP A 10 -6.05 -8.50 5.68
N GLY A 11 -7.07 -9.13 5.09
CA GLY A 11 -7.03 -10.55 4.73
C GLY A 11 -6.28 -10.82 3.43
N LYS A 12 -6.64 -10.14 2.34
CA LYS A 12 -6.15 -10.46 0.99
C LYS A 12 -4.99 -9.56 0.58
N CYS A 13 -5.17 -8.24 0.56
CA CYS A 13 -4.13 -7.32 0.05
C CYS A 13 -2.85 -7.40 0.87
N SER A 14 -2.96 -7.30 2.20
CA SER A 14 -1.82 -7.30 3.10
C SER A 14 -1.07 -8.62 3.05
N SER A 15 -1.80 -9.74 2.94
CA SER A 15 -1.20 -11.08 2.77
C SER A 15 -0.43 -11.19 1.46
N ALA A 16 -1.02 -10.77 0.33
CA ALA A 16 -0.36 -10.82 -0.98
C ALA A 16 0.91 -9.96 -1.00
N ILE A 17 0.83 -8.70 -0.55
CA ILE A 17 1.99 -7.79 -0.47
C ILE A 17 3.07 -8.33 0.47
N ARG A 18 2.69 -8.93 1.60
CA ARG A 18 3.63 -9.58 2.52
C ARG A 18 4.34 -10.75 1.86
N LYS A 19 3.65 -11.60 1.10
CA LYS A 19 4.30 -12.67 0.33
C LYS A 19 5.32 -12.11 -0.65
N VAL A 20 4.97 -11.05 -1.39
CA VAL A 20 5.94 -10.37 -2.28
C VAL A 20 7.16 -9.87 -1.50
N ALA A 21 6.96 -9.40 -0.26
CA ALA A 21 8.06 -8.88 0.54
C ALA A 21 9.05 -9.93 1.05
N PHE A 22 8.55 -11.11 1.42
CA PHE A 22 9.34 -12.10 2.16
C PHE A 22 9.59 -13.42 1.41
N SER A 23 8.96 -13.66 0.25
CA SER A 23 9.25 -14.84 -0.57
C SER A 23 10.58 -14.70 -1.34
N PRO A 24 11.26 -15.83 -1.62
CA PRO A 24 12.37 -15.88 -2.57
C PRO A 24 11.98 -15.33 -3.94
N GLU A 25 12.94 -14.80 -4.69
CA GLU A 25 12.68 -14.17 -5.98
C GLU A 25 12.06 -15.16 -6.99
N GLU A 26 12.57 -16.40 -7.04
CA GLU A 26 12.04 -17.47 -7.91
C GLU A 26 10.58 -17.87 -7.62
N GLU A 27 10.06 -17.58 -6.42
CA GLU A 27 8.71 -17.97 -6.00
C GLU A 27 7.72 -16.80 -6.01
N ARG A 28 8.19 -15.59 -6.37
CA ARG A 28 7.46 -14.34 -6.13
C ARG A 28 6.45 -14.00 -7.22
N GLU A 29 6.56 -14.57 -8.42
CA GLU A 29 5.75 -14.21 -9.59
C GLU A 29 4.24 -14.24 -9.28
N LYS A 30 3.75 -15.34 -8.72
CA LYS A 30 2.35 -15.49 -8.33
C LYS A 30 1.92 -14.48 -7.25
N ALA A 31 2.80 -14.18 -6.30
CA ALA A 31 2.51 -13.20 -5.26
C ALA A 31 2.41 -11.77 -5.84
N VAL A 32 3.24 -11.45 -6.84
CA VAL A 32 3.18 -10.17 -7.56
C VAL A 32 1.85 -10.04 -8.30
N GLU A 33 1.40 -11.09 -8.98
CA GLU A 33 0.10 -11.11 -9.65
C GLU A 33 -1.05 -10.91 -8.64
N GLU A 34 -1.08 -11.69 -7.56
CA GLU A 34 -2.09 -11.56 -6.48
C GLU A 34 -2.12 -10.14 -5.88
N ALA A 35 -0.94 -9.53 -5.68
CA ALA A 35 -0.83 -8.16 -5.15
C ALA A 35 -1.33 -7.13 -6.17
N CYS A 36 -0.98 -7.26 -7.46
CA CYS A 36 -1.44 -6.37 -8.52
C CYS A 36 -2.96 -6.43 -8.69
N GLU A 37 -3.59 -7.61 -8.63
CA GLU A 37 -5.05 -7.75 -8.66
C GLU A 37 -5.73 -7.06 -7.47
N CYS A 38 -5.13 -7.17 -6.29
CA CYS A 38 -5.59 -6.49 -5.09
C CYS A 38 -5.54 -4.96 -5.25
N LEU A 39 -4.41 -4.42 -5.74
CA LEU A 39 -4.26 -3.00 -6.01
C LEU A 39 -5.25 -2.51 -7.08
N LYS A 40 -5.48 -3.30 -8.14
CA LYS A 40 -6.49 -3.01 -9.17
C LYS A 40 -7.91 -2.94 -8.62
N THR A 41 -8.24 -3.83 -7.68
CA THR A 41 -9.53 -3.82 -7.00
C THR A 41 -9.70 -2.56 -6.16
N LEU A 42 -8.65 -2.14 -5.43
CA LEU A 42 -8.66 -0.92 -4.62
C LEU A 42 -8.70 0.36 -5.47
N GLU A 43 -7.97 0.40 -6.59
CA GLU A 43 -8.05 1.48 -7.60
C GLU A 43 -9.49 1.68 -8.07
N SER A 44 -10.17 0.59 -8.42
CA SER A 44 -11.57 0.62 -8.84
C SER A 44 -12.52 1.03 -7.71
N ALA A 45 -12.23 0.62 -6.46
CA ALA A 45 -13.04 0.97 -5.30
C ALA A 45 -12.92 2.44 -4.90
N LEU A 46 -11.72 3.02 -5.05
CA LEU A 46 -11.46 4.43 -4.83
C LEU A 46 -12.24 5.28 -5.84
N ASN A 47 -12.30 4.83 -7.10
CA ASN A 47 -13.16 5.39 -8.16
C ASN A 47 -13.01 6.92 -8.31
N GLY A 48 -11.76 7.40 -8.33
CA GLY A 48 -11.44 8.82 -8.49
C GLY A 48 -11.70 9.72 -7.28
N LYS A 49 -12.17 9.17 -6.15
CA LYS A 49 -12.31 9.94 -4.90
C LYS A 49 -10.94 10.28 -4.34
N LYS A 50 -10.87 11.39 -3.59
CA LYS A 50 -9.66 11.78 -2.87
C LYS A 50 -9.27 10.75 -1.81
N PHE A 51 -10.25 10.27 -1.05
CA PHE A 51 -10.11 9.23 -0.03
C PHE A 51 -11.19 8.15 -0.25
N PHE A 52 -10.98 6.95 0.29
CA PHE A 52 -12.03 5.92 0.32
C PHE A 52 -13.25 6.39 1.12
N GLY A 53 -13.03 7.25 2.12
CA GLY A 53 -14.07 8.00 2.86
C GLY A 53 -14.73 9.14 2.08
N GLY A 54 -14.29 9.46 0.86
CA GLY A 54 -14.77 10.60 0.07
C GLY A 54 -13.84 11.81 0.20
N ASP A 55 -14.32 12.89 0.79
CA ASP A 55 -13.57 14.15 0.95
C ASP A 55 -12.63 14.12 2.16
N THR A 56 -12.88 13.23 3.12
CA THR A 56 -12.13 13.06 4.35
C THR A 56 -11.66 11.63 4.54
N ILE A 57 -10.57 11.44 5.29
CA ILE A 57 -10.06 10.12 5.69
C ILE A 57 -11.16 9.34 6.42
N GLY A 58 -11.44 8.13 5.95
CA GLY A 58 -12.36 7.18 6.57
C GLY A 58 -11.66 5.92 7.08
N MET A 59 -12.46 4.99 7.61
CA MET A 59 -11.94 3.72 8.15
C MET A 59 -11.12 2.90 7.13
N VAL A 60 -11.53 2.91 5.87
CA VAL A 60 -10.84 2.17 4.81
C VAL A 60 -9.47 2.81 4.51
N ASP A 61 -9.38 4.14 4.52
CA ASP A 61 -8.11 4.86 4.34
C ASP A 61 -7.11 4.53 5.46
N ILE A 62 -7.60 4.47 6.71
CA ILE A 62 -6.78 4.11 7.86
C ILE A 62 -6.24 2.69 7.68
N VAL A 63 -7.06 1.71 7.35
CA VAL A 63 -6.57 0.33 7.16
C VAL A 63 -5.67 0.20 5.94
N ALA A 64 -5.93 0.98 4.88
CA ALA A 64 -5.08 1.03 3.69
C ALA A 64 -3.74 1.74 3.91
N LEU A 65 -3.48 2.36 5.08
CA LEU A 65 -2.28 3.16 5.34
C LEU A 65 -0.98 2.45 4.98
N PHE A 66 -0.94 1.12 5.08
CA PHE A 66 0.25 0.34 4.78
C PHE A 66 0.66 0.42 3.29
N ILE A 67 -0.29 0.67 2.39
CA ILE A 67 -0.03 0.90 0.96
C ILE A 67 0.70 2.23 0.76
N ALA A 68 0.26 3.29 1.44
CA ALA A 68 0.91 4.59 1.35
C ALA A 68 2.29 4.60 2.03
N PHE A 69 2.36 3.95 3.19
CA PHE A 69 3.50 4.06 4.08
C PHE A 69 4.59 3.00 3.82
N TRP A 70 4.23 1.71 3.71
CA TRP A 70 5.22 0.63 3.60
C TRP A 70 5.54 0.25 2.15
N LEU A 71 4.53 0.19 1.26
CA LEU A 71 4.68 -0.38 -0.08
C LEU A 71 5.67 0.40 -0.96
N ARG A 72 5.61 1.74 -0.97
CA ARG A 72 6.50 2.58 -1.80
C ARG A 72 7.99 2.43 -1.42
N PRO A 73 8.40 2.60 -0.15
CA PRO A 73 9.78 2.33 0.24
C PRO A 73 10.20 0.88 0.01
N PHE A 74 9.30 -0.07 0.29
CA PHE A 74 9.55 -1.49 0.09
C PHE A 74 9.88 -1.82 -1.38
N GLN A 75 9.06 -1.35 -2.31
CA GLN A 75 9.24 -1.66 -3.72
C GLN A 75 10.53 -1.04 -4.26
N GLU A 76 10.89 0.18 -3.82
CA GLU A 76 12.19 0.80 -4.15
C GLU A 76 13.37 -0.04 -3.66
N ILE A 77 13.32 -0.55 -2.42
CA ILE A 77 14.40 -1.37 -1.84
C ILE A 77 14.59 -2.68 -2.62
N LYS A 78 13.50 -3.29 -3.09
CA LYS A 78 13.51 -4.57 -3.81
C LYS A 78 13.61 -4.42 -5.33
N GLY A 79 13.68 -3.20 -5.87
CA GLY A 79 13.66 -2.96 -7.32
C GLY A 79 12.36 -3.43 -7.99
N LEU A 80 11.25 -3.37 -7.26
CA LEU A 80 9.92 -3.78 -7.71
C LEU A 80 9.07 -2.58 -8.12
N GLU A 81 8.10 -2.83 -8.99
CA GLU A 81 7.08 -1.84 -9.37
C GLU A 81 5.67 -2.44 -9.23
N LEU A 82 5.20 -2.53 -7.98
CA LEU A 82 3.84 -2.95 -7.66
C LEU A 82 2.83 -1.81 -7.79
N LEU A 83 3.17 -0.62 -7.27
CA LEU A 83 2.33 0.57 -7.35
C LEU A 83 3.04 1.63 -8.20
N SER A 84 2.42 2.04 -9.32
CA SER A 84 2.90 3.13 -10.17
C SER A 84 1.72 4.01 -10.63
N SER A 85 2.02 5.27 -10.98
CA SER A 85 1.02 6.22 -11.47
C SER A 85 0.43 5.81 -12.82
N GLU A 86 1.15 5.01 -13.61
CA GLU A 86 0.67 4.49 -14.90
C GLU A 86 -0.36 3.37 -14.70
N LYS A 87 -0.09 2.43 -13.78
CA LYS A 87 -0.96 1.28 -13.53
C LYS A 87 -2.16 1.63 -12.64
N PHE A 88 -1.96 2.50 -11.64
CA PHE A 88 -2.93 2.80 -10.59
C PHE A 88 -2.97 4.31 -10.29
N PRO A 89 -3.42 5.15 -11.24
CA PRO A 89 -3.30 6.61 -11.13
C PRO A 89 -4.01 7.18 -9.90
N ASN A 90 -5.20 6.69 -9.56
CA ASN A 90 -5.96 7.24 -8.43
C ASN A 90 -5.38 6.78 -7.10
N LEU A 91 -5.01 5.50 -6.98
CA LEU A 91 -4.43 4.94 -5.77
C LEU A 91 -3.03 5.51 -5.53
N PHE A 92 -2.25 5.72 -6.59
CA PHE A 92 -0.96 6.41 -6.50
C PHE A 92 -1.15 7.83 -5.97
N LYS A 93 -2.06 8.61 -6.55
CA LYS A 93 -2.38 9.95 -6.05
C LYS A 93 -2.90 9.92 -4.60
N TRP A 94 -3.76 8.97 -4.26
CA TRP A 94 -4.28 8.77 -2.90
C TRP A 94 -3.16 8.58 -1.88
N THR A 95 -2.11 7.81 -2.21
CA THR A 95 -0.97 7.65 -1.28
C THR A 95 -0.28 8.99 -1.00
N ASP A 96 -0.13 9.86 -2.00
CA ASP A 96 0.48 11.18 -1.85
C ASP A 96 -0.43 12.12 -1.03
N ASP A 97 -1.74 12.11 -1.31
CA ASP A 97 -2.74 12.89 -0.57
C ASP A 97 -2.87 12.43 0.90
N PHE A 98 -2.74 11.11 1.16
CA PHE A 98 -2.83 10.53 2.50
C PHE A 98 -1.63 10.90 3.37
N VAL A 99 -0.39 10.73 2.87
CA VAL A 99 0.81 11.08 3.64
C VAL A 99 0.99 12.59 3.83
N SER A 100 0.39 13.41 2.97
CA SER A 100 0.40 14.88 3.07
C SER A 100 -0.68 15.42 4.01
N CYS A 101 -1.59 14.58 4.52
CA CYS A 101 -2.56 15.00 5.53
C CYS A 101 -1.83 15.35 6.83
N SER A 102 -2.14 16.51 7.43
CA SER A 102 -1.44 17.00 8.63
C SER A 102 -1.44 15.99 9.78
N ILE A 103 -2.61 15.41 10.07
CA ILE A 103 -2.77 14.39 11.13
C ILE A 103 -1.91 13.15 10.86
N VAL A 104 -1.81 12.74 9.59
CA VAL A 104 -0.99 11.58 9.21
C VAL A 104 0.49 11.92 9.32
N THR A 105 0.89 13.09 8.82
CA THR A 105 2.29 13.55 8.83
C THR A 105 2.86 13.62 10.25
N GLU A 106 2.05 14.05 11.22
CA GLU A 106 2.45 14.13 12.64
C GLU A 106 2.65 12.75 13.29
N LEU A 107 2.01 11.71 12.77
CA LEU A 107 2.03 10.35 13.34
C LEU A 107 3.06 9.43 12.66
N LEU A 108 3.42 9.70 11.41
CA LEU A 108 4.35 8.85 10.66
C LEU A 108 5.80 9.12 11.09
N PRO A 109 6.61 8.07 11.29
CA PRO A 109 8.03 8.26 11.51
C PRO A 109 8.69 8.79 10.23
N PRO A 110 9.85 9.48 10.38
CA PRO A 110 10.66 9.91 9.24
C PRO A 110 10.94 8.77 8.24
N ARG A 111 10.90 9.11 6.94
CA ARG A 111 11.05 8.15 5.84
C ARG A 111 12.37 7.37 5.90
N ASP A 112 13.46 8.01 6.27
CA ASP A 112 14.78 7.39 6.44
C ASP A 112 14.78 6.31 7.53
N LYS A 113 14.13 6.58 8.67
CA LYS A 113 13.95 5.59 9.75
C LYS A 113 13.09 4.41 9.29
N LEU A 114 12.04 4.69 8.53
CA LEU A 114 11.20 3.64 7.95
C LEU A 114 11.98 2.76 6.98
N VAL A 115 12.70 3.37 6.03
CA VAL A 115 13.54 2.64 5.06
C VAL A 115 14.58 1.78 5.78
N ALA A 116 15.24 2.32 6.81
CA ALA A 116 16.19 1.57 7.62
C ALA A 116 15.52 0.38 8.34
N HIS A 117 14.34 0.58 8.92
CA HIS A 117 13.56 -0.48 9.55
C HIS A 117 13.18 -1.58 8.55
N ILE A 118 12.70 -1.21 7.37
CA ILE A 118 12.34 -2.16 6.31
C ILE A 118 13.56 -2.98 5.89
N LYS A 119 14.69 -2.33 5.59
CA LYS A 119 15.93 -3.01 5.20
C LYS A 119 16.37 -4.04 6.23
N ALA A 120 16.33 -3.69 7.53
CA ALA A 120 16.73 -4.58 8.61
C ALA A 120 15.85 -5.83 8.77
N HIS A 121 14.60 -5.79 8.27
CA HIS A 121 13.66 -6.92 8.36
C HIS A 121 13.53 -7.70 7.04
N LEU A 122 13.92 -7.11 5.91
CA LEU A 122 13.98 -7.79 4.60
C LEU A 122 15.31 -8.51 4.34
N SER A 123 16.33 -8.24 5.15
CA SER A 123 17.68 -8.84 5.05
C SER A 123 17.84 -10.11 5.90
N LYS A 124 16.76 -10.61 6.48
CA LYS A 124 16.70 -11.88 7.22
C LYS A 124 15.87 -12.87 6.41
#